data_AF-A0A8T1WPU3-F1
#
_entry.id   AF-A0A8T1WPU3-F1
#
_cell.length_a   1.000
_cell.length_b   1.000
_cell.length_c   1.000
_cell.angle_alpha   90.00
_cell.angle_beta   90.00
_cell.angle_gamma   90.00
#
_symmetry.space_group_name_H-M   'P 1'
#
loop_
_entity.id
_entity.type
_entity.pdbx_description
1 polymer ?
#
loop_
_entity_poly.entity_id
_entity_poly.type
_entity_poly.pdbx_seq_one_letter_code
_entity_poly.pdbx_strand_id
1 'polypeptide(L)'
;MAPIVATKAVADRGNDSKTDCIDNNDASSSKSSRSSSRSGSRSGQTRSISSREKSRSSTPTTSPTDLNKVDRSKRTATPKSAKSTEASATSNQASKKPVLAHPLPSSTLHKHKQASVFTSGKKKHKTNFSSAYDSGSIPCRINHGSIRHTLQWTKDPDSLNFDPLLITCVEGFLETEHPFVFLARTTFRELLKLEDAREKTLPILAQVIVPLRNALMSKDDETFLMALEATRLLSDLVEGEMNVYLTKLTQQIHRKLMTKQLRPEVEDTLGVLESNGGKEALSIIRSKIPTYVSIR
;
A
#
# COMPACT_ATOMS: atom_id res chain seq x y z
N MET A 1 40.00 -51.80 -62.04
CA MET A 1 40.18 -52.03 -60.59
C MET A 1 39.19 -53.11 -60.14
N ALA A 2 39.56 -53.93 -59.16
CA ALA A 2 38.95 -55.24 -58.92
C ALA A 2 37.54 -55.20 -58.23
N PRO A 3 36.77 -56.32 -58.23
CA PRO A 3 35.35 -56.37 -57.87
C PRO A 3 35.09 -57.18 -56.56
N ILE A 4 33.98 -57.95 -56.51
CA ILE A 4 33.51 -58.94 -55.48
C ILE A 4 32.53 -58.29 -54.46
N VAL A 5 31.22 -58.58 -54.36
CA VAL A 5 30.34 -59.79 -54.43
C VAL A 5 30.00 -60.38 -53.05
N ALA A 6 28.71 -60.28 -52.67
CA ALA A 6 27.86 -61.13 -51.80
C ALA A 6 28.37 -61.58 -50.40
N THR A 7 27.55 -61.85 -49.37
CA THR A 7 26.32 -62.67 -49.32
C THR A 7 25.61 -62.51 -47.94
N LYS A 8 24.31 -62.85 -47.86
CA LYS A 8 23.60 -63.76 -46.88
C LYS A 8 24.13 -63.92 -45.43
N ALA A 9 23.36 -64.23 -44.37
CA ALA A 9 21.92 -64.55 -44.15
C ALA A 9 21.62 -64.50 -42.61
N VAL A 10 20.40 -64.15 -42.16
CA VAL A 10 19.37 -65.06 -41.55
C VAL A 10 19.52 -65.43 -40.05
N ALA A 11 18.35 -65.53 -39.40
CA ALA A 11 18.01 -66.21 -38.12
C ALA A 11 18.33 -65.49 -36.80
N ASP A 12 17.60 -65.71 -35.69
CA ASP A 12 16.24 -66.25 -35.41
C ASP A 12 16.05 -66.17 -33.86
N ARG A 13 14.80 -66.28 -33.35
CA ARG A 13 14.44 -66.49 -31.91
C ARG A 13 14.70 -65.28 -30.97
N GLY A 14 13.81 -64.87 -30.07
CA GLY A 14 12.52 -65.42 -29.63
C GLY A 14 12.67 -66.39 -28.45
N ASN A 15 12.26 -65.96 -27.25
CA ASN A 15 11.39 -66.78 -26.38
C ASN A 15 10.79 -65.96 -25.22
N ASP A 16 9.58 -66.34 -24.82
CA ASP A 16 9.02 -66.03 -23.50
C ASP A 16 9.73 -66.84 -22.40
N SER A 17 9.67 -66.37 -21.14
CA SER A 17 9.37 -67.27 -20.02
C SER A 17 8.96 -66.52 -18.74
N LYS A 18 7.69 -66.72 -18.38
CA LYS A 18 7.15 -66.57 -17.03
C LYS A 18 7.57 -67.77 -16.17
N THR A 19 8.03 -67.57 -14.95
CA THR A 19 8.01 -68.58 -13.88
C THR A 19 7.80 -67.94 -12.52
N ASP A 20 6.78 -68.42 -11.81
CA ASP A 20 6.47 -68.14 -10.41
C ASP A 20 7.32 -69.03 -9.45
N CYS A 21 7.09 -68.87 -8.14
CA CYS A 21 7.41 -69.83 -7.04
C CYS A 21 8.88 -69.90 -6.55
N ILE A 22 9.21 -70.14 -5.27
CA ILE A 22 8.41 -70.34 -4.02
C ILE A 22 9.33 -70.18 -2.78
N ASP A 23 8.80 -69.69 -1.64
CA ASP A 23 9.23 -69.94 -0.23
C ASP A 23 10.71 -69.74 0.22
N ASN A 24 11.13 -69.65 1.50
CA ASN A 24 10.55 -69.47 2.85
C ASN A 24 11.73 -68.96 3.76
N ASN A 25 11.61 -68.42 4.98
CA ASN A 25 10.53 -67.96 5.87
C ASN A 25 11.17 -66.97 6.89
N ASP A 26 10.41 -66.31 7.79
CA ASP A 26 10.47 -66.61 9.24
C ASP A 26 9.38 -65.88 10.07
N ALA A 27 9.05 -66.51 11.20
CA ALA A 27 8.21 -66.14 12.34
C ALA A 27 7.91 -64.64 12.64
N SER A 28 6.75 -64.25 13.22
CA SER A 28 5.56 -65.01 13.66
C SER A 28 4.39 -64.07 14.09
N SER A 29 3.17 -64.64 14.17
CA SER A 29 2.00 -64.31 15.02
C SER A 29 1.87 -62.92 15.72
N SER A 30 0.71 -62.24 15.78
CA SER A 30 -0.67 -62.76 15.68
C SER A 30 -1.72 -61.64 15.50
N LYS A 31 -2.75 -61.95 14.71
CA LYS A 31 -4.21 -61.96 15.05
C LYS A 31 -4.69 -61.08 16.23
N SER A 32 -5.85 -60.42 16.18
CA SER A 32 -6.86 -60.31 15.11
C SER A 32 -7.95 -59.27 15.46
N SER A 33 -8.52 -58.67 14.41
CA SER A 33 -9.85 -58.04 14.31
C SER A 33 -10.86 -58.24 15.47
N ARG A 34 -11.65 -57.19 15.77
CA ARG A 34 -13.07 -57.12 15.36
C ARG A 34 -13.73 -55.75 15.56
N SER A 35 -14.72 -55.51 14.69
CA SER A 35 -15.65 -54.38 14.66
C SER A 35 -16.71 -54.42 15.77
N SER A 36 -17.25 -53.25 16.17
CA SER A 36 -18.72 -53.06 16.20
C SER A 36 -19.13 -51.59 16.35
N SER A 37 -20.33 -51.30 15.82
CA SER A 37 -21.04 -50.02 15.76
C SER A 37 -21.81 -49.66 17.04
N ARG A 38 -22.20 -48.38 17.20
CA ARG A 38 -23.49 -47.82 17.71
C ARG A 38 -23.31 -46.32 18.01
N SER A 39 -23.98 -45.38 17.34
CA SER A 39 -25.41 -44.95 17.46
C SER A 39 -25.76 -44.25 18.78
N GLY A 40 -26.17 -42.97 18.73
CA GLY A 40 -26.71 -42.25 19.89
C GLY A 40 -27.10 -40.79 19.58
N SER A 41 -28.39 -40.53 19.38
CA SER A 41 -28.98 -39.19 19.21
C SER A 41 -29.53 -38.64 20.52
N ARG A 42 -29.54 -37.30 20.71
CA ARG A 42 -30.46 -36.45 21.52
C ARG A 42 -29.75 -35.14 21.92
N SER A 43 -30.34 -33.97 22.20
CA SER A 43 -31.60 -33.26 21.87
C SER A 43 -31.80 -32.18 22.96
N GLY A 44 -32.04 -30.91 22.60
CA GLY A 44 -32.52 -29.84 23.52
C GLY A 44 -31.48 -29.30 24.52
N GLN A 45 -31.43 -28.02 24.86
CA GLN A 45 -32.57 -27.16 25.22
C GLN A 45 -32.32 -25.67 24.92
N THR A 46 -33.44 -24.98 24.67
CA THR A 46 -33.60 -23.54 24.80
C THR A 46 -33.52 -23.09 26.27
N ARG A 47 -32.92 -21.92 26.54
CA ARG A 47 -33.23 -21.12 27.73
C ARG A 47 -33.30 -19.63 27.42
N SER A 48 -34.52 -19.18 27.15
CA SER A 48 -34.95 -17.82 27.40
C SER A 48 -35.01 -17.56 28.91
N ILE A 49 -34.44 -16.45 29.39
CA ILE A 49 -34.77 -15.87 30.69
C ILE A 49 -35.02 -14.38 30.50
N SER A 50 -36.21 -13.93 30.84
CA SER A 50 -36.67 -12.54 30.78
C SER A 50 -36.51 -11.84 32.12
N SER A 51 -36.65 -10.51 32.08
CA SER A 51 -36.92 -9.60 33.22
C SER A 51 -35.82 -9.42 34.27
N ARG A 52 -35.28 -8.19 34.30
CA ARG A 52 -35.58 -7.30 35.43
C ARG A 52 -35.54 -5.84 34.99
N GLU A 53 -36.62 -5.11 35.26
CA GLU A 53 -36.70 -3.68 35.03
C GLU A 53 -35.70 -2.91 35.92
N LYS A 54 -35.19 -1.79 35.41
CA LYS A 54 -34.95 -0.63 36.27
C LYS A 54 -35.13 0.69 35.51
N SER A 55 -36.29 1.28 35.72
CA SER A 55 -36.70 2.57 35.19
C SER A 55 -35.75 3.69 35.64
N ARG A 56 -35.24 4.48 34.69
CA ARG A 56 -34.85 5.87 34.93
C ARG A 56 -35.37 6.74 33.80
N SER A 57 -36.54 7.30 34.04
CA SER A 57 -37.07 8.43 33.28
C SER A 57 -36.23 9.67 33.59
N SER A 58 -35.88 10.42 32.54
CA SER A 58 -35.54 11.84 32.66
C SER A 58 -36.06 12.55 31.41
N THR A 59 -37.25 13.12 31.55
CA THR A 59 -37.89 14.06 30.63
C THR A 59 -37.02 15.28 30.34
N PRO A 60 -37.24 15.93 29.20
CA PRO A 60 -37.47 17.38 29.22
C PRO A 60 -38.84 17.73 28.63
N THR A 61 -39.58 18.57 29.35
CA THR A 61 -40.91 19.08 28.97
C THR A 61 -40.80 20.54 28.55
N THR A 62 -41.36 20.86 27.37
CA THR A 62 -41.98 22.12 26.88
C THR A 62 -41.96 23.38 27.80
N SER A 63 -41.88 24.65 27.36
CA SER A 63 -41.84 25.28 26.01
C SER A 63 -41.53 26.82 26.10
N PRO A 64 -42.22 27.83 25.49
CA PRO A 64 -41.52 28.84 24.65
C PRO A 64 -41.76 30.34 24.97
N THR A 65 -40.84 31.22 24.51
CA THR A 65 -41.03 32.66 24.09
C THR A 65 -39.65 33.16 23.62
N ASP A 66 -39.37 33.87 22.52
CA ASP A 66 -40.04 34.88 21.67
C ASP A 66 -39.66 36.36 21.99
N LEU A 67 -39.24 37.09 20.94
CA LEU A 67 -38.96 38.54 20.77
C LEU A 67 -38.15 39.34 21.84
N ASN A 68 -37.00 39.95 21.47
CA ASN A 68 -36.97 41.35 20.96
C ASN A 68 -35.57 41.95 20.63
N LYS A 69 -35.61 43.11 19.93
CA LYS A 69 -34.49 43.85 19.31
C LYS A 69 -34.45 45.33 19.77
N VAL A 70 -33.38 45.77 20.44
CA VAL A 70 -32.90 47.18 20.57
C VAL A 70 -31.39 47.08 20.96
N ASP A 71 -30.37 47.50 20.21
CA ASP A 71 -29.91 48.82 19.72
C ASP A 71 -29.24 49.76 20.77
N ARG A 72 -28.16 50.42 20.32
CA ARG A 72 -27.54 51.70 20.77
C ARG A 72 -26.28 51.75 21.65
N SER A 73 -25.14 51.60 20.97
CA SER A 73 -23.96 52.50 20.92
C SER A 73 -23.52 53.41 22.09
N LYS A 74 -22.19 53.40 22.39
CA LYS A 74 -21.31 54.59 22.21
C LYS A 74 -19.79 54.32 22.26
N ARG A 75 -19.07 54.86 21.24
CA ARG A 75 -17.76 55.57 21.21
C ARG A 75 -16.64 55.16 22.21
N THR A 76 -15.37 55.10 21.79
CA THR A 76 -14.57 56.24 21.25
C THR A 76 -13.71 55.93 20.01
N ALA A 77 -13.18 56.99 19.40
CA ALA A 77 -12.51 56.96 18.09
C ALA A 77 -11.08 57.57 18.13
N THR A 78 -10.37 57.27 17.03
CA THR A 78 -9.02 57.68 16.55
C THR A 78 -8.59 59.14 16.75
N PRO A 79 -7.32 59.48 16.41
CA PRO A 79 -7.12 60.12 15.10
C PRO A 79 -5.95 59.59 14.24
N LYS A 80 -5.92 60.01 12.96
CA LYS A 80 -4.90 59.77 11.93
C LYS A 80 -4.10 61.06 11.63
N SER A 81 -2.93 60.95 10.99
CA SER A 81 -2.46 61.87 9.92
C SER A 81 -1.23 61.26 9.19
N ALA A 82 -1.25 61.08 7.87
CA ALA A 82 -0.78 62.04 6.82
C ALA A 82 0.77 62.13 6.76
N LYS A 83 1.46 61.52 5.78
CA LYS A 83 1.57 61.79 4.31
C LYS A 83 2.35 63.07 3.98
N SER A 84 3.57 62.89 3.44
CA SER A 84 4.20 63.80 2.47
C SER A 84 5.36 63.11 1.74
N THR A 85 5.34 63.19 0.41
CA THR A 85 6.46 62.91 -0.51
C THR A 85 7.23 64.20 -0.76
N GLU A 86 8.56 64.18 -0.83
CA GLU A 86 9.35 65.02 -1.74
C GLU A 86 10.83 64.60 -1.78
N ALA A 87 11.59 65.15 -2.73
CA ALA A 87 12.86 64.60 -3.22
C ALA A 87 14.11 65.42 -2.85
N SER A 88 15.26 64.73 -2.91
CA SER A 88 16.62 65.22 -3.19
C SER A 88 17.07 66.59 -2.68
N ALA A 89 18.01 66.57 -1.73
CA ALA A 89 19.07 67.58 -1.65
C ALA A 89 20.43 66.90 -1.37
N THR A 90 21.45 67.32 -2.11
CA THR A 90 22.80 66.77 -2.09
C THR A 90 23.63 67.28 -0.90
N SER A 91 24.61 66.48 -0.47
CA SER A 91 25.96 66.91 -0.09
C SER A 91 26.43 66.69 1.36
N ASN A 92 27.66 66.18 1.41
CA ASN A 92 28.70 66.30 2.44
C ASN A 92 28.66 65.46 3.73
N GLN A 93 29.82 64.83 3.93
CA GLN A 93 30.22 64.06 5.09
C GLN A 93 30.46 64.97 6.31
N ALA A 94 30.02 64.53 7.48
CA ALA A 94 30.61 64.95 8.75
C ALA A 94 30.54 63.77 9.73
N SER A 95 31.69 63.22 10.08
CA SER A 95 31.84 62.05 10.95
C SER A 95 31.33 62.31 12.37
N LYS A 96 30.30 61.58 12.78
CA LYS A 96 29.87 61.49 14.19
C LYS A 96 29.88 60.03 14.63
N LYS A 97 30.60 59.77 15.73
CA LYS A 97 30.78 58.43 16.32
C LYS A 97 29.40 57.82 16.65
N PRO A 98 29.17 56.52 16.41
CA PRO A 98 27.95 55.87 16.88
C PRO A 98 27.97 55.83 18.40
N VAL A 99 26.99 56.46 19.04
CA VAL A 99 26.71 56.24 20.46
C VAL A 99 26.32 54.78 20.60
N LEU A 100 26.99 54.05 21.50
CA LEU A 100 26.71 52.64 21.78
C LEU A 100 25.31 52.51 22.38
N ALA A 101 24.31 52.27 21.53
CA ALA A 101 23.01 51.82 21.99
C ALA A 101 23.22 50.53 22.77
N HIS A 102 22.90 50.53 24.06
CA HIS A 102 22.99 49.33 24.88
C HIS A 102 22.12 48.24 24.21
N PRO A 103 22.69 47.06 23.92
CA PRO A 103 21.94 46.00 23.27
C PRO A 103 20.73 45.64 24.13
N LEU A 104 19.56 45.48 23.51
CA LEU A 104 18.33 45.14 24.24
C LEU A 104 18.59 43.92 25.13
N PRO A 105 18.08 43.87 26.38
CA PRO A 105 18.35 42.75 27.28
C PRO A 105 17.92 41.39 26.69
N SER A 106 16.95 41.39 25.77
CA SER A 106 16.57 40.21 24.98
C SER A 106 17.71 39.65 24.11
N SER A 107 18.60 40.45 23.53
CA SER A 107 19.70 39.95 22.70
C SER A 107 20.74 39.17 23.51
N THR A 108 20.83 39.44 24.82
CA THR A 108 21.66 38.64 25.75
C THR A 108 21.04 37.26 26.03
N LEU A 109 19.71 37.13 25.95
CA LEU A 109 19.01 35.86 26.19
C LEU A 109 19.05 34.88 25.01
N HIS A 110 19.42 35.35 23.81
CA HIS A 110 19.60 34.48 22.62
C HIS A 110 20.94 33.72 22.62
N LYS A 111 21.83 33.98 23.59
CA LYS A 111 23.14 33.31 23.72
C LYS A 111 23.04 31.83 24.07
N HIS A 112 21.91 31.40 24.66
CA HIS A 112 21.65 30.00 24.98
C HIS A 112 20.57 29.45 24.06
N LYS A 113 20.82 28.26 23.50
CA LYS A 113 19.88 27.55 22.64
C LYS A 113 18.65 27.14 23.46
N GLN A 114 17.58 27.92 23.34
CA GLN A 114 16.33 27.68 24.07
C GLN A 114 15.72 26.33 23.65
N ALA A 115 15.26 25.55 24.63
CA ALA A 115 14.52 24.32 24.38
C ALA A 115 13.13 24.68 23.84
N SER A 116 12.94 24.51 22.54
CA SER A 116 11.70 24.83 21.86
C SER A 116 10.64 23.75 22.08
N VAL A 117 10.05 23.73 23.28
CA VAL A 117 9.03 22.73 23.69
C VAL A 117 7.91 22.60 22.64
N PHE A 118 7.47 23.71 22.03
CA PHE A 118 6.46 23.75 20.97
C PHE A 118 6.97 23.50 19.53
N THR A 119 8.28 23.31 19.31
CA THR A 119 8.82 22.81 18.03
C THR A 119 9.54 21.46 18.19
N SER A 120 9.32 20.79 19.33
CA SER A 120 9.78 19.43 19.63
C SER A 120 9.28 18.46 18.56
N GLY A 121 10.17 18.13 17.62
CA GLY A 121 9.90 17.12 16.60
C GLY A 121 8.83 17.48 15.59
N LYS A 122 9.12 18.44 14.68
CA LYS A 122 8.68 18.25 13.29
C LYS A 122 9.31 16.94 12.79
N LYS A 123 8.61 15.81 12.96
CA LYS A 123 9.01 14.51 12.42
C LYS A 123 9.29 14.73 10.93
N LYS A 124 10.51 14.43 10.48
CA LYS A 124 10.80 14.49 9.04
C LYS A 124 9.91 13.47 8.34
N HIS A 125 9.10 13.91 7.39
CA HIS A 125 8.31 13.04 6.54
C HIS A 125 9.23 11.99 5.90
N LYS A 126 8.84 10.71 6.00
CA LYS A 126 9.67 9.59 5.51
C LYS A 126 9.57 9.49 3.99
N THR A 127 8.39 9.79 3.45
CA THR A 127 8.08 9.82 2.03
C THR A 127 7.40 11.13 1.67
N ASN A 128 7.28 11.41 0.38
CA ASN A 128 6.51 12.53 -0.14
C ASN A 128 5.02 12.45 0.26
N PHE A 129 4.47 11.25 0.45
CA PHE A 129 3.07 11.02 0.83
C PHE A 129 2.70 11.67 2.16
N SER A 130 3.52 11.48 3.21
CA SER A 130 3.20 12.07 4.52
C SER A 130 3.27 13.60 4.51
N SER A 131 4.20 14.21 3.75
CA SER A 131 4.21 15.66 3.53
C SER A 131 3.04 16.17 2.68
N ALA A 132 2.65 15.43 1.64
CA ALA A 132 1.52 15.79 0.78
C ALA A 132 0.17 15.66 1.51
N TYR A 133 0.04 14.69 2.43
CA TYR A 133 -1.14 14.57 3.29
C TYR A 133 -1.21 15.70 4.31
N ASP A 134 -0.13 15.96 5.05
CA ASP A 134 -0.12 17.00 6.10
C ASP A 134 -0.24 18.43 5.54
N SER A 135 0.12 18.64 4.27
CA SER A 135 -0.16 19.90 3.53
C SER A 135 -1.58 20.00 2.97
N GLY A 136 -2.39 18.94 3.06
CA GLY A 136 -3.75 18.89 2.51
C GLY A 136 -3.83 18.70 0.99
N SER A 137 -2.74 18.28 0.34
CA SER A 137 -2.68 18.07 -1.12
C SER A 137 -3.39 16.79 -1.56
N ILE A 138 -3.49 15.80 -0.67
CA ILE A 138 -4.17 14.52 -0.95
C ILE A 138 -5.65 14.64 -0.56
N PRO A 139 -6.62 14.42 -1.49
CA PRO A 139 -8.03 14.76 -1.30
C PRO A 139 -8.83 13.68 -0.55
N CYS A 140 -8.24 13.04 0.46
CA CYS A 140 -8.88 11.98 1.26
C CYS A 140 -8.57 12.13 2.76
N ARG A 141 -9.36 11.48 3.62
CA ARG A 141 -9.19 11.41 5.08
C ARG A 141 -9.53 10.01 5.59
N ILE A 142 -9.09 9.68 6.80
CA ILE A 142 -9.59 8.48 7.49
C ILE A 142 -10.93 8.82 8.15
N ASN A 143 -11.96 8.05 7.81
CA ASN A 143 -13.19 8.00 8.61
C ASN A 143 -13.04 6.90 9.68
N HIS A 144 -12.96 7.32 10.94
CA HIS A 144 -12.85 6.45 12.10
C HIS A 144 -14.21 5.84 12.48
N GLY A 145 -14.70 4.91 11.64
CA GLY A 145 -15.88 4.11 11.94
C GLY A 145 -15.70 3.23 13.17
N SER A 146 -16.82 2.85 13.81
CA SER A 146 -16.84 2.17 15.12
C SER A 146 -16.29 0.73 15.13
N ILE A 147 -16.06 0.12 13.96
CA ILE A 147 -15.55 -1.26 13.82
C ILE A 147 -14.41 -1.32 12.79
N ARG A 148 -14.54 -0.56 11.69
CA ARG A 148 -13.54 -0.49 10.62
C ARG A 148 -13.30 0.96 10.25
N HIS A 149 -12.04 1.28 9.94
CA HIS A 149 -11.68 2.54 9.32
C HIS A 149 -11.95 2.45 7.81
N THR A 150 -12.49 3.52 7.24
CA THR A 150 -12.76 3.63 5.80
C THR A 150 -12.07 4.88 5.25
N LEU A 151 -11.77 4.88 3.95
CA LEU A 151 -11.36 6.11 3.28
C LEU A 151 -12.59 7.02 3.14
N GLN A 152 -12.39 8.32 3.33
CA GLN A 152 -13.39 9.33 3.00
C GLN A 152 -12.77 10.33 2.03
N TRP A 153 -13.31 10.37 0.82
CA TRP A 153 -12.93 11.37 -0.17
C TRP A 153 -13.44 12.77 0.22
N THR A 154 -12.59 13.77 0.04
CA THR A 154 -12.90 15.21 0.26
C THR A 154 -13.30 15.90 -1.04
N LYS A 155 -13.02 15.27 -2.18
CA LYS A 155 -13.47 15.64 -3.53
C LYS A 155 -13.98 14.38 -4.23
N ASP A 156 -14.87 14.54 -5.19
CA ASP A 156 -15.40 13.44 -6.00
C ASP A 156 -14.26 12.64 -6.69
N PRO A 157 -14.11 11.31 -6.45
CA PRO A 157 -12.97 10.54 -6.94
C PRO A 157 -12.88 10.49 -8.47
N ASP A 158 -14.01 10.44 -9.17
CA ASP A 158 -14.04 10.43 -10.64
C ASP A 158 -13.49 11.73 -11.24
N SER A 159 -13.60 12.85 -10.52
CA SER A 159 -13.03 14.15 -10.91
C SER A 159 -11.51 14.29 -10.67
N LEU A 160 -10.86 13.31 -10.02
CA LEU A 160 -9.45 13.44 -9.62
C LEU A 160 -8.46 13.15 -10.75
N ASN A 161 -7.46 14.01 -10.87
CA ASN A 161 -6.27 13.73 -11.67
C ASN A 161 -5.35 12.74 -10.92
N PHE A 162 -4.83 11.75 -11.64
CA PHE A 162 -3.90 10.76 -11.10
C PHE A 162 -2.46 11.30 -11.03
N ASP A 163 -2.12 12.35 -11.79
CA ASP A 163 -0.85 13.06 -11.66
C ASP A 163 -0.99 14.23 -10.67
N PRO A 164 -0.20 14.31 -9.57
CA PRO A 164 0.78 13.34 -9.08
C PRO A 164 0.20 12.32 -8.08
N LEU A 165 -1.11 12.37 -7.82
CA LEU A 165 -1.78 11.64 -6.74
C LEU A 165 -1.45 10.14 -6.67
N LEU A 166 -1.54 9.41 -7.79
CA LEU A 166 -1.29 7.97 -7.84
C LEU A 166 0.18 7.64 -7.57
N ILE A 167 1.11 8.42 -8.15
CA ILE A 167 2.56 8.29 -7.94
C ILE A 167 2.86 8.48 -6.45
N THR A 168 2.33 9.55 -5.85
CA THR A 168 2.50 9.86 -4.42
C THR A 168 1.92 8.75 -3.53
N CYS A 169 0.79 8.12 -3.89
CA CYS A 169 0.25 6.98 -3.14
C CYS A 169 1.20 5.77 -3.13
N VAL A 170 1.84 5.47 -4.26
CA VAL A 170 2.82 4.36 -4.36
C VAL A 170 4.12 4.68 -3.61
N GLU A 171 4.58 5.94 -3.62
CA GLU A 171 5.68 6.39 -2.75
C GLU A 171 5.34 6.15 -1.26
N GLY A 172 4.07 6.38 -0.89
CA GLY A 172 3.53 6.15 0.45
C GLY A 172 3.51 4.68 0.90
N PHE A 173 3.75 3.69 0.05
CA PHE A 173 3.85 2.28 0.48
C PHE A 173 5.03 2.04 1.42
N LEU A 174 6.07 2.88 1.36
CA LEU A 174 7.22 2.85 2.27
C LEU A 174 6.92 3.45 3.64
N GLU A 175 5.74 4.04 3.87
CA GLU A 175 5.35 4.55 5.18
C GLU A 175 5.16 3.42 6.19
N THR A 176 5.40 3.73 7.47
CA THR A 176 5.29 2.78 8.60
C THR A 176 4.47 3.33 9.76
N GLU A 177 4.11 4.62 9.72
CA GLU A 177 3.36 5.30 10.79
C GLU A 177 1.88 5.42 10.39
N HIS A 178 0.97 5.15 11.33
CA HIS A 178 -0.44 5.56 11.19
C HIS A 178 -0.54 7.10 11.30
N PRO A 179 -1.34 7.80 10.46
CA PRO A 179 -2.38 7.29 9.54
C PRO A 179 -1.88 6.91 8.14
N PHE A 180 -0.66 7.26 7.77
CA PHE A 180 -0.18 7.27 6.38
C PHE A 180 -0.22 5.89 5.71
N VAL A 181 0.13 4.82 6.44
CA VAL A 181 0.07 3.43 5.93
C VAL A 181 -1.33 3.05 5.41
N PHE A 182 -2.37 3.40 6.16
CA PHE A 182 -3.75 3.07 5.77
C PHE A 182 -4.18 3.89 4.55
N LEU A 183 -3.89 5.20 4.58
CA LEU A 183 -4.27 6.13 3.52
C LEU A 183 -3.61 5.75 2.19
N ALA A 184 -2.28 5.69 2.12
CA ALA A 184 -1.55 5.42 0.87
C ALA A 184 -2.02 4.13 0.18
N ARG A 185 -2.17 3.05 0.95
CA ARG A 185 -2.59 1.73 0.46
C ARG A 185 -4.06 1.70 0.03
N THR A 186 -4.94 2.41 0.74
CA THR A 186 -6.39 2.40 0.46
C THR A 186 -6.75 3.36 -0.66
N THR A 187 -6.17 4.57 -0.67
CA THR A 187 -6.32 5.55 -1.76
C THR A 187 -5.86 4.94 -3.09
N PHE A 188 -4.71 4.26 -3.13
CA PHE A 188 -4.27 3.51 -4.32
C PHE A 188 -5.32 2.49 -4.80
N ARG A 189 -5.83 1.64 -3.89
CA ARG A 189 -6.83 0.61 -4.20
C ARG A 189 -8.17 1.17 -4.69
N GLU A 190 -8.57 2.34 -4.20
CA GLU A 190 -9.83 2.97 -4.63
C GLU A 190 -9.66 3.71 -5.96
N LEU A 191 -8.51 4.35 -6.21
CA LEU A 191 -8.20 4.96 -7.51
C LEU A 191 -8.16 3.93 -8.64
N LEU A 192 -7.52 2.76 -8.45
CA LEU A 192 -7.47 1.73 -9.51
C LEU A 192 -8.80 1.01 -9.76
N LYS A 193 -9.87 1.33 -9.03
CA LYS A 193 -11.22 0.77 -9.22
C LYS A 193 -12.18 1.72 -9.96
N LEU A 194 -11.76 2.95 -10.24
CA LEU A 194 -12.57 3.89 -11.01
C LEU A 194 -12.66 3.43 -12.47
N GLU A 195 -13.78 3.71 -13.13
CA GLU A 195 -14.03 3.24 -14.51
C GLU A 195 -13.00 3.82 -15.51
N ASP A 196 -12.53 5.05 -15.28
CA ASP A 196 -11.53 5.74 -16.11
C ASP A 196 -10.08 5.64 -15.56
N ALA A 197 -9.85 4.72 -14.63
CA ALA A 197 -8.53 4.56 -13.99
C ALA A 197 -7.45 4.17 -15.01
N ARG A 198 -7.81 3.43 -16.07
CA ARG A 198 -6.86 2.97 -17.10
C ARG A 198 -6.35 4.16 -17.91
N GLU A 199 -7.26 4.97 -18.42
CA GLU A 199 -7.01 6.17 -19.22
C GLU A 199 -6.17 7.19 -18.43
N LYS A 200 -6.45 7.36 -17.13
CA LYS A 200 -5.67 8.23 -16.24
C LYS A 200 -4.31 7.66 -15.85
N THR A 201 -4.15 6.33 -15.78
CA THR A 201 -2.90 5.68 -15.35
C THR A 201 -1.87 5.58 -16.49
N LEU A 202 -2.30 5.26 -17.72
CA LEU A 202 -1.39 5.02 -18.85
C LEU A 202 -0.39 6.17 -19.11
N PRO A 203 -0.78 7.47 -19.13
CA PRO A 203 0.15 8.58 -19.35
C PRO A 203 1.26 8.70 -18.31
N ILE A 204 1.02 8.20 -17.09
CA ILE A 204 1.95 8.26 -15.96
C ILE A 204 2.54 6.89 -15.57
N LEU A 205 2.23 5.82 -16.29
CA LEU A 205 2.61 4.45 -15.94
C LEU A 205 4.11 4.32 -15.68
N ALA A 206 4.94 4.88 -16.56
CA ALA A 206 6.39 4.92 -16.40
C ALA A 206 6.84 5.54 -15.07
N GLN A 207 6.14 6.58 -14.60
CA GLN A 207 6.43 7.29 -13.36
C GLN A 207 5.95 6.49 -12.14
N VAL A 208 4.80 5.81 -12.23
CA VAL A 208 4.24 4.93 -11.17
C VAL A 208 5.11 3.68 -10.95
N ILE A 209 5.72 3.14 -12.01
CA ILE A 209 6.62 1.98 -11.93
C ILE A 209 7.89 2.27 -11.10
N VAL A 210 8.37 3.52 -11.05
CA VAL A 210 9.59 3.88 -10.29
C VAL A 210 9.42 3.66 -8.77
N PRO A 211 8.45 4.28 -8.08
CA PRO A 211 8.23 4.01 -6.67
C PRO A 211 7.71 2.60 -6.40
N LEU A 212 6.96 1.98 -7.33
CA LEU A 212 6.52 0.59 -7.19
C LEU A 212 7.72 -0.37 -7.10
N ARG A 213 8.71 -0.20 -7.99
CA ARG A 213 9.97 -0.95 -7.93
C ARG A 213 10.72 -0.69 -6.62
N ASN A 214 10.72 0.53 -6.10
CA ASN A 214 11.35 0.86 -4.82
C ASN A 214 10.64 0.16 -3.65
N ALA A 215 9.32 0.06 -3.66
CA ALA A 215 8.55 -0.70 -2.67
C ALA A 215 8.84 -2.21 -2.76
N LEU A 216 8.92 -2.78 -3.98
CA LEU A 216 9.38 -4.15 -4.22
C LEU A 216 10.84 -4.39 -3.80
N MET A 217 11.65 -3.34 -3.59
CA MET A 217 13.02 -3.43 -3.06
C MET A 217 13.07 -3.34 -1.52
N SER A 218 11.93 -3.18 -0.84
CA SER A 218 11.89 -3.14 0.63
C SER A 218 12.41 -4.44 1.26
N LYS A 219 12.96 -4.28 2.47
CA LYS A 219 13.33 -5.40 3.36
C LYS A 219 12.14 -5.88 4.18
N ASP A 220 11.21 -4.97 4.46
CA ASP A 220 9.97 -5.22 5.20
C ASP A 220 8.99 -6.03 4.35
N ASP A 221 8.49 -7.12 4.92
CA ASP A 221 7.65 -8.07 4.20
C ASP A 221 6.23 -7.52 3.96
N GLU A 222 5.69 -6.71 4.88
CA GLU A 222 4.39 -6.03 4.71
C GLU A 222 4.40 -5.01 3.56
N THR A 223 5.48 -4.23 3.45
CA THR A 223 5.72 -3.33 2.32
C THR A 223 5.87 -4.09 1.01
N PHE A 224 6.59 -5.21 1.03
CA PHE A 224 6.79 -6.05 -0.15
C PHE A 224 5.48 -6.70 -0.63
N LEU A 225 4.66 -7.23 0.28
CA LEU A 225 3.35 -7.79 -0.01
C LEU A 225 2.40 -6.76 -0.63
N MET A 226 2.34 -5.55 -0.05
CA MET A 226 1.57 -4.45 -0.64
C MET A 226 2.07 -4.10 -2.05
N ALA A 227 3.39 -4.15 -2.29
CA ALA A 227 3.94 -3.88 -3.60
C ALA A 227 3.65 -5.00 -4.63
N LEU A 228 3.55 -6.26 -4.20
CA LEU A 228 3.04 -7.36 -5.04
C LEU A 228 1.55 -7.16 -5.38
N GLU A 229 0.71 -6.88 -4.37
CA GLU A 229 -0.71 -6.56 -4.57
C GLU A 229 -0.90 -5.41 -5.57
N ALA A 230 -0.15 -4.32 -5.39
CA ALA A 230 -0.18 -3.19 -6.30
C ALA A 230 0.33 -3.53 -7.72
N THR A 231 1.29 -4.45 -7.85
CA THR A 231 1.76 -4.94 -9.15
C THR A 231 0.66 -5.73 -9.87
N ARG A 232 -0.09 -6.58 -9.16
CA ARG A 232 -1.24 -7.31 -9.72
C ARG A 232 -2.34 -6.38 -10.16
N LEU A 233 -2.81 -5.49 -9.28
CA LEU A 233 -3.86 -4.51 -9.60
C LEU A 233 -3.49 -3.60 -10.79
N LEU A 234 -2.22 -3.22 -10.90
CA LEU A 234 -1.74 -2.44 -12.05
C LEU A 234 -1.70 -3.31 -13.32
N SER A 235 -1.28 -4.57 -13.23
CA SER A 235 -1.31 -5.55 -14.33
C SER A 235 -2.73 -5.81 -14.85
N ASP A 236 -3.72 -5.86 -13.96
CA ASP A 236 -5.13 -6.07 -14.30
C ASP A 236 -5.72 -4.83 -15.00
N LEU A 237 -5.22 -3.64 -14.68
CA LEU A 237 -5.70 -2.38 -15.25
C LEU A 237 -5.06 -2.03 -16.61
N VAL A 238 -3.75 -2.22 -16.76
CA VAL A 238 -3.01 -1.78 -17.95
C VAL A 238 -2.60 -2.92 -18.90
N GLU A 239 -2.72 -4.18 -18.43
CA GLU A 239 -2.43 -5.39 -19.20
C GLU A 239 -1.03 -5.36 -19.86
N GLY A 240 -0.93 -5.67 -21.16
CA GLY A 240 0.31 -5.74 -21.92
C GLY A 240 1.13 -4.45 -21.96
N GLU A 241 0.56 -3.28 -21.66
CA GLU A 241 1.31 -2.03 -21.54
C GLU A 241 2.37 -2.09 -20.43
N MET A 242 2.22 -3.00 -19.45
CA MET A 242 3.22 -3.20 -18.41
C MET A 242 4.45 -4.02 -18.87
N ASN A 243 4.39 -4.70 -20.04
CA ASN A 243 5.44 -5.59 -20.56
C ASN A 243 6.82 -4.91 -20.60
N VAL A 244 6.86 -3.65 -21.01
CA VAL A 244 8.06 -2.79 -21.10
C VAL A 244 8.83 -2.71 -19.76
N TYR A 245 8.12 -2.87 -18.64
CA TYR A 245 8.67 -2.71 -17.29
C TYR A 245 8.97 -4.04 -16.58
N LEU A 246 8.41 -5.16 -17.04
CA LEU A 246 8.50 -6.47 -16.38
C LEU A 246 9.95 -6.91 -16.13
N THR A 247 10.86 -6.65 -17.08
CA THR A 247 12.30 -6.95 -16.93
C THR A 247 12.88 -6.43 -15.60
N LYS A 248 12.44 -5.25 -15.13
CA LYS A 248 12.89 -4.63 -13.88
C LYS A 248 12.08 -5.11 -12.67
N LEU A 249 10.77 -5.33 -12.83
CA LEU A 249 9.86 -5.77 -11.77
C LEU A 249 10.10 -7.24 -11.39
N THR A 250 10.10 -8.15 -12.37
CA THR A 250 10.33 -9.60 -12.18
C THR A 250 11.62 -9.88 -11.43
N GLN A 251 12.69 -9.11 -11.66
CA GLN A 251 13.94 -9.23 -10.91
C GLN A 251 13.77 -8.93 -9.41
N GLN A 252 12.91 -7.97 -9.03
CA GLN A 252 12.66 -7.66 -7.62
C GLN A 252 11.70 -8.66 -6.98
N ILE A 253 10.67 -9.08 -7.72
CA ILE A 253 9.66 -10.07 -7.30
C ILE A 253 10.35 -11.42 -7.01
N HIS A 254 11.18 -11.91 -7.94
CA HIS A 254 11.89 -13.19 -7.82
C HIS A 254 12.75 -13.32 -6.56
N ARG A 255 13.32 -12.21 -6.05
CA ARG A 255 14.24 -12.21 -4.91
C ARG A 255 13.66 -12.85 -3.65
N LYS A 256 12.33 -12.81 -3.46
CA LYS A 256 11.62 -13.39 -2.30
C LYS A 256 10.98 -14.76 -2.58
N LEU A 257 11.12 -15.34 -3.79
CA LEU A 257 10.54 -16.65 -4.18
C LEU A 257 10.98 -17.80 -3.25
N MET A 258 12.20 -17.73 -2.71
CA MET A 258 12.72 -18.75 -1.79
C MET A 258 12.19 -18.61 -0.36
N THR A 259 11.57 -17.47 0.00
CA THR A 259 10.95 -17.25 1.30
C THR A 259 9.58 -17.95 1.34
N LYS A 260 9.50 -19.06 2.08
CA LYS A 260 8.31 -19.94 2.12
C LYS A 260 6.97 -19.22 2.31
N GLN A 261 6.92 -18.20 3.17
CA GLN A 261 5.68 -17.46 3.48
C GLN A 261 5.27 -16.47 2.38
N LEU A 262 6.20 -16.01 1.55
CA LEU A 262 5.94 -15.06 0.47
C LEU A 262 5.84 -15.73 -0.90
N ARG A 263 6.27 -16.99 -1.00
CA ARG A 263 6.25 -17.77 -2.24
C ARG A 263 4.87 -17.80 -2.92
N PRO A 264 3.74 -18.07 -2.22
CA PRO A 264 2.44 -18.12 -2.89
C PRO A 264 2.08 -16.78 -3.56
N GLU A 265 2.33 -15.68 -2.86
CA GLU A 265 2.08 -14.31 -3.36
C GLU A 265 2.99 -13.93 -4.53
N VAL A 266 4.25 -14.39 -4.51
CA VAL A 266 5.21 -14.22 -5.61
C VAL A 266 4.80 -15.04 -6.84
N GLU A 267 4.41 -16.30 -6.65
CA GLU A 267 3.99 -17.20 -7.75
C GLU A 267 2.68 -16.73 -8.38
N ASP A 268 1.69 -16.34 -7.56
CA ASP A 268 0.44 -15.71 -7.98
C ASP A 268 0.69 -14.40 -8.76
N THR A 269 1.54 -13.50 -8.24
CA THR A 269 1.90 -12.28 -8.96
C THR A 269 2.52 -12.58 -10.33
N LEU A 270 3.43 -13.55 -10.43
CA LEU A 270 4.01 -13.94 -11.72
C LEU A 270 2.95 -14.53 -12.67
N GLY A 271 1.99 -15.29 -12.14
CA GLY A 271 0.85 -15.82 -12.90
C GLY A 271 -0.07 -14.73 -13.46
N VAL A 272 -0.40 -13.69 -12.68
CA VAL A 272 -1.17 -12.53 -13.15
C VAL A 272 -0.42 -11.77 -14.25
N LEU A 273 0.89 -11.55 -14.07
CA LEU A 273 1.75 -10.91 -15.07
C LEU A 273 1.80 -11.70 -16.39
N GLU A 274 1.92 -13.03 -16.33
CA GLU A 274 1.83 -13.89 -17.51
C GLU A 274 0.42 -13.87 -18.14
N SER A 275 -0.62 -13.85 -17.28
CA SER A 275 -2.00 -13.91 -17.72
C SER A 275 -2.36 -12.74 -18.62
N ASN A 276 -2.02 -11.52 -18.19
CA ASN A 276 -2.46 -10.28 -18.80
C ASN A 276 -1.45 -9.77 -19.86
N GLY A 277 -0.14 -9.97 -19.64
CA GLY A 277 0.91 -9.60 -20.59
C GLY A 277 1.22 -10.65 -21.66
N GLY A 278 0.62 -11.84 -21.56
CA GLY A 278 0.62 -12.87 -22.59
C GLY A 278 2.00 -13.46 -22.93
N LYS A 279 2.19 -13.83 -24.21
CA LYS A 279 3.41 -14.52 -24.69
C LYS A 279 4.68 -13.69 -24.50
N GLU A 280 4.57 -12.36 -24.59
CA GLU A 280 5.70 -11.46 -24.37
C GLU A 280 6.10 -11.45 -22.90
N ALA A 281 5.14 -11.29 -21.98
CA ALA A 281 5.39 -11.39 -20.54
C ALA A 281 5.99 -12.75 -20.16
N LEU A 282 5.46 -13.86 -20.68
CA LEU A 282 6.02 -15.19 -20.44
C LEU A 282 7.49 -15.30 -20.88
N SER A 283 7.84 -14.74 -22.04
CA SER A 283 9.22 -14.70 -22.54
C SER A 283 10.13 -13.88 -21.62
N ILE A 284 9.68 -12.70 -21.19
CA ILE A 284 10.43 -11.84 -20.26
C ILE A 284 10.60 -12.53 -18.90
N ILE A 285 9.55 -13.15 -18.35
CA ILE A 285 9.59 -13.87 -17.07
C ILE A 285 10.57 -15.04 -17.14
N ARG A 286 10.48 -15.90 -18.17
CA ARG A 286 11.42 -17.02 -18.37
C ARG A 286 12.87 -16.58 -18.57
N SER A 287 13.10 -15.41 -19.20
CA SER A 287 14.45 -14.84 -19.34
C SER A 287 15.11 -14.45 -18.00
N LYS A 288 14.30 -14.22 -16.94
CA LYS A 288 14.77 -13.86 -15.59
C LYS A 288 14.63 -14.99 -14.58
N ILE A 289 13.69 -15.90 -14.80
CA ILE A 289 13.37 -17.04 -13.94
C ILE A 289 13.29 -18.29 -14.84
N PRO A 290 14.43 -18.93 -15.19
CA PRO A 290 14.43 -20.11 -16.07
C PRO A 290 13.64 -21.30 -15.51
N THR A 291 13.43 -21.34 -14.20
CA THR A 291 12.62 -22.36 -13.50
C THR A 291 11.12 -22.03 -13.46
N TYR A 292 10.67 -20.95 -14.10
CA TYR A 292 9.27 -20.56 -14.11
C TYR A 292 8.45 -21.46 -15.04
N VAL A 293 7.51 -22.19 -14.44
CA VAL A 293 6.51 -23.01 -15.12
C VAL A 293 5.24 -22.17 -15.27
N SER A 294 4.68 -22.14 -16.48
CA SER A 294 3.40 -21.47 -16.72
C SER A 294 2.29 -22.27 -16.05
N ILE A 295 1.29 -21.57 -15.51
CA ILE A 295 0.17 -22.17 -14.76
C ILE A 295 -1.04 -22.42 -15.70
N ARG A 296 -0.89 -22.16 -17.02
CA ARG A 296 -1.88 -22.47 -18.06
C ARG A 296 -1.62 -23.80 -18.75
#